data_AF-A0A9E0XLW9-F1
#
_entry.id   AF-A0A9E0XLW9-F1
#
_cell.length_a   1.000
_cell.length_b   1.000
_cell.length_c   1.000
_cell.angle_alpha   90.00
_cell.angle_beta   90.00
_cell.angle_gamma   90.00
#
_symmetry.space_group_name_H-M   'P 1'
#
loop_
_entity.id
_entity.type
_entity.pdbx_description
1 polymer ?
#
loop_
_entity_poly.entity_id
_entity_poly.type
_entity_poly.pdbx_seq_one_letter_code
_entity_poly.pdbx_strand_id
1 'polypeptide(L)'
;MDTSGIEQMLGVLKSTATQAASKTAESTAAPGGADFAQVLQGSIDKVNQTQLQAQQMAEKLAAGDNSQNLHEVMVALQTASVSFQEMVQVRNRLVNAYQDIMNMQV
;
A
#
# COMPACT_ATOMS: atom_id res chain seq x y z
N MET A 1 -18.41 -60.15 2.37
CA MET A 1 -17.84 -59.33 3.46
C MET A 1 -16.38 -59.21 3.09
N ASP A 2 -15.82 -58.13 2.53
CA ASP A 2 -16.13 -56.69 2.67
C ASP A 2 -15.51 -55.88 1.51
N THR A 3 -16.05 -55.96 0.29
CA THR A 3 -15.58 -55.14 -0.86
C THR A 3 -16.25 -53.77 -0.93
N SER A 4 -17.42 -53.63 -0.30
CA SER A 4 -18.23 -52.41 -0.30
C SER A 4 -17.58 -51.23 0.44
N GLY A 5 -16.74 -51.51 1.45
CA GLY A 5 -16.01 -50.46 2.18
C GLY A 5 -14.91 -49.79 1.36
N ILE A 6 -14.28 -50.53 0.43
CA ILE A 6 -13.23 -49.99 -0.44
C ILE A 6 -13.83 -49.05 -1.49
N GLU A 7 -15.02 -49.37 -1.99
CA GLU A 7 -15.74 -48.51 -2.94
C GLU A 7 -16.21 -47.19 -2.30
N GLN A 8 -16.62 -47.21 -1.03
CA GLN A 8 -16.93 -45.98 -0.28
C GLN A 8 -15.68 -45.13 -0.05
N MET A 9 -14.54 -45.73 0.27
CA MET A 9 -13.28 -45.01 0.44
C MET A 9 -12.81 -44.37 -0.88
N LEU A 10 -12.92 -45.09 -2.00
CA LEU A 10 -12.59 -44.56 -3.33
C LEU A 10 -13.55 -43.43 -3.75
N GLY A 11 -14.82 -43.49 -3.34
CA GLY A 11 -15.79 -42.42 -3.54
C GLY A 11 -15.42 -41.13 -2.77
N VAL A 12 -14.98 -41.27 -1.51
CA VAL A 12 -14.53 -40.15 -0.67
C VAL A 12 -13.24 -39.54 -1.20
N LEU A 13 -12.30 -40.35 -1.68
CA LEU A 13 -11.06 -39.86 -2.30
C LEU A 13 -11.33 -39.10 -3.61
N LYS A 14 -12.27 -39.58 -4.42
CA LYS A 14 -12.64 -38.92 -5.67
C LYS A 14 -13.38 -37.60 -5.44
N SER A 15 -14.25 -37.53 -4.42
CA SER A 15 -14.96 -36.29 -4.06
C SER A 15 -14.05 -35.26 -3.39
N THR A 16 -13.05 -35.68 -2.61
CA THR A 16 -12.01 -34.76 -2.10
C THR A 16 -11.08 -34.28 -3.20
N ALA A 17 -10.76 -35.11 -4.19
CA ALA A 17 -9.97 -34.70 -5.35
C ALA A 17 -10.70 -33.66 -6.23
N THR A 18 -12.01 -33.80 -6.43
CA THR A 18 -12.80 -32.81 -7.21
C THR A 18 -13.04 -31.51 -6.45
N GLN A 19 -13.15 -31.54 -5.11
CA GLN A 19 -13.16 -30.33 -4.28
C GLN A 19 -11.82 -29.60 -4.27
N ALA A 20 -10.70 -30.33 -4.23
CA ALA A 20 -9.36 -29.74 -4.33
C ALA A 20 -9.11 -29.10 -5.70
N ALA A 21 -9.59 -29.71 -6.78
CA ALA A 21 -9.50 -29.15 -8.14
C ALA A 21 -10.36 -27.89 -8.32
N SER A 22 -11.53 -27.80 -7.67
CA SER A 22 -12.41 -26.63 -7.75
C SER A 22 -11.91 -25.44 -6.93
N LYS A 23 -11.13 -25.68 -5.86
CA LYS A 23 -10.56 -24.63 -5.00
C LYS A 23 -9.37 -23.89 -5.63
N THR A 24 -8.79 -24.42 -6.70
CA THR A 24 -7.71 -23.75 -7.45
C THR A 24 -8.25 -22.80 -8.54
N ALA A 25 -9.54 -22.89 -8.88
CA ALA A 25 -10.17 -22.09 -9.94
C ALA A 25 -10.90 -20.82 -9.44
N GLU A 26 -10.85 -20.53 -8.13
CA GLU A 26 -11.30 -19.25 -7.55
C GLU A 26 -10.10 -18.44 -7.03
N SER A 27 -9.04 -18.32 -7.83
CA SER A 27 -8.32 -17.05 -7.84
C SER A 27 -9.08 -16.13 -8.77
N THR A 28 -10.27 -15.73 -8.31
CA THR A 28 -10.97 -14.56 -8.84
C THR A 28 -9.98 -13.44 -8.70
N ALA A 29 -9.37 -13.03 -9.81
CA ALA A 29 -8.69 -11.77 -9.94
C ALA A 29 -9.67 -10.72 -9.43
N ALA A 30 -9.53 -10.31 -8.18
CA ALA A 30 -10.32 -9.25 -7.61
C ALA A 30 -10.03 -8.01 -8.47
N PRO A 31 -11.01 -7.49 -9.22
CA PRO A 31 -10.84 -6.20 -9.87
C PRO A 31 -11.00 -5.16 -8.77
N GLY A 32 -9.92 -4.88 -8.03
CA GLY A 32 -10.03 -3.99 -6.88
C GLY A 32 -8.88 -3.99 -5.90
N GLY A 33 -7.66 -4.35 -6.30
CA GLY A 33 -6.49 -3.83 -5.59
C GLY A 33 -6.59 -2.30 -5.62
N ALA A 34 -6.52 -1.64 -4.47
CA ALA A 34 -6.62 -0.19 -4.37
C ALA A 34 -5.80 0.44 -5.51
N ASP A 35 -6.44 1.30 -6.31
CA ASP A 35 -5.79 1.88 -7.48
C ASP A 35 -4.51 2.55 -7.01
N PHE A 36 -3.37 2.05 -7.49
CA PHE A 36 -2.06 2.55 -7.09
C PHE A 36 -1.98 4.07 -7.30
N ALA A 37 -2.66 4.60 -8.32
CA ALA A 37 -2.76 6.02 -8.56
C ALA A 37 -3.50 6.75 -7.42
N GLN A 38 -4.58 6.17 -6.88
CA GLN A 38 -5.30 6.72 -5.72
C GLN A 38 -4.45 6.68 -4.45
N VAL A 39 -3.73 5.59 -4.21
CA VAL A 39 -2.83 5.48 -3.04
C VAL A 39 -1.69 6.48 -3.14
N LEU A 40 -1.10 6.62 -4.32
CA LEU A 40 -0.05 7.59 -4.59
C LEU A 40 -0.56 9.02 -4.43
N GLN A 41 -1.72 9.35 -4.99
CA GLN A 41 -2.36 10.66 -4.82
C GLN A 41 -2.60 10.97 -3.34
N GLY A 42 -3.18 10.03 -2.59
CA GLY A 42 -3.39 10.18 -1.15
C GLY A 42 -2.08 10.36 -0.38
N SER A 43 -0.99 9.73 -0.82
CA SER A 43 0.33 9.88 -0.21
C SER A 43 0.93 11.26 -0.48
N ILE A 44 0.76 11.80 -1.70
CA ILE A 44 1.17 13.17 -2.06
C ILE A 44 0.41 14.19 -1.20
N ASP A 45 -0.90 14.03 -1.08
CA ASP A 45 -1.75 14.91 -0.27
C ASP A 45 -1.36 14.85 1.22
N LYS A 46 -1.01 13.65 1.71
CA LYS A 46 -0.49 13.46 3.07
C LYS A 46 0.78 14.27 3.31
N VAL A 47 1.77 14.20 2.41
CA VAL A 47 3.03 14.95 2.54
C VAL A 47 2.77 16.46 2.55
N ASN A 48 1.90 16.94 1.67
CA ASN A 48 1.51 18.35 1.66
C ASN A 48 0.89 18.77 2.99
N GLN A 49 -0.03 17.97 3.52
CA GLN A 49 -0.68 18.24 4.79
C GLN A 49 0.31 18.24 5.96
N THR A 50 1.25 17.29 6.00
CA THR A 50 2.32 17.26 7.02
C THR A 50 3.21 18.49 6.95
N GLN A 51 3.55 18.98 5.74
CA GLN A 51 4.33 20.20 5.56
C GLN A 51 3.57 21.44 6.06
N LEU A 52 2.29 21.59 5.68
CA LEU A 52 1.46 22.71 6.12
C LEU A 52 1.26 22.72 7.64
N GLN A 53 1.02 21.54 8.23
CA GLN A 53 0.87 21.41 9.68
C GLN A 53 2.16 21.82 10.41
N ALA A 54 3.33 21.36 9.94
CA ALA A 54 4.61 21.72 10.54
C ALA A 54 4.88 23.24 10.44
N GLN A 55 4.55 23.87 9.31
CA GLN A 55 4.65 25.32 9.14
C GLN A 55 3.74 26.08 10.09
N GLN A 56 2.47 25.68 10.21
CA GLN A 56 1.54 26.31 11.16
C GLN A 56 2.02 26.19 12.60
N MET A 57 2.55 25.04 13.00
CA MET A 57 3.08 24.86 14.35
C MET A 57 4.31 25.73 14.61
N ALA A 58 5.19 25.86 13.62
CA ALA A 58 6.34 26.76 13.71
C ALA A 58 5.92 28.23 13.81
N GLU A 59 4.91 28.65 13.04
CA GLU A 59 4.38 30.01 13.06
C GLU A 59 3.72 30.34 14.41
N LYS A 60 2.89 29.44 14.94
CA LYS A 60 2.26 29.60 16.26
C LYS A 60 3.30 29.73 17.36
N LEU A 61 4.31 28.86 17.35
CA LEU A 61 5.40 28.94 18.31
C LEU A 61 6.17 30.26 18.19
N ALA A 62 6.47 30.72 16.98
CA ALA A 62 7.12 32.00 16.74
C ALA A 62 6.27 33.20 17.19
N ALA A 63 4.94 33.07 17.13
CA ALA A 63 3.99 34.06 17.64
C ALA A 63 3.87 34.05 19.18
N GLY A 64 4.59 33.17 19.88
CA GLY A 64 4.57 33.05 21.34
C GLY A 64 3.46 32.16 21.89
N ASP A 65 2.79 31.39 21.03
CA ASP A 65 1.81 30.39 21.45
C ASP A 65 2.53 29.16 22.02
N ASN A 66 2.52 29.04 23.35
CA ASN A 66 3.11 27.93 24.08
C ASN A 66 2.17 26.71 24.20
N SER A 67 1.03 26.68 23.49
CA SER A 67 0.14 25.51 23.50
C SER A 67 0.79 24.25 22.91
N GLN A 68 1.73 24.43 21.97
CA GLN A 68 2.54 23.36 21.39
C GLN A 68 3.98 23.46 21.92
N ASN A 69 4.52 22.37 22.46
CA ASN A 69 5.89 22.35 22.93
C ASN A 69 6.87 22.50 21.76
N LEU A 70 7.95 23.26 21.93
CA LEU A 70 9.04 23.39 20.95
C LEU A 70 9.52 22.03 20.41
N HIS A 71 9.55 21.00 21.26
CA HIS A 71 9.92 19.64 20.85
C HIS A 71 8.97 19.05 19.81
N GLU A 72 7.66 19.23 19.96
CA GLU A 72 6.66 18.74 19.00
C GLU A 72 6.78 19.44 17.65
N VAL A 73 7.04 20.75 17.66
CA VAL A 73 7.30 21.53 16.45
C VAL A 73 8.53 21.00 15.72
N MET A 74 9.63 20.76 16.45
CA MET A 74 10.85 20.20 15.88
C MET A 74 10.62 18.80 15.29
N VAL A 75 9.90 17.94 16.01
CA VAL A 75 9.56 16.59 15.51
C VAL A 75 8.74 16.69 14.23
N ALA A 76 7.71 17.53 14.20
CA ALA A 76 6.88 17.69 13.03
C ALA A 76 7.63 18.24 11.80
N LEU A 77 8.52 19.21 12.01
CA LEU A 77 9.40 19.73 10.95
C LEU A 77 10.33 18.63 10.41
N GLN A 78 10.89 17.80 11.29
CA GLN A 78 11.73 16.68 10.88
C GLN A 78 10.92 15.63 10.11
N THR A 79 9.73 15.27 10.59
CA THR A 79 8.82 14.35 9.90
C THR A 79 8.45 14.88 8.52
N ALA A 80 8.07 16.15 8.40
CA ALA A 80 7.75 16.76 7.11
C ALA A 80 8.94 16.68 6.13
N SER A 81 10.16 16.96 6.61
CA SER A 81 11.38 16.87 5.80
C SER A 81 11.66 15.45 5.29
N VAL A 82 11.58 14.45 6.18
CA VAL A 82 11.80 13.04 5.83
C VAL A 82 10.72 12.57 4.85
N SER A 83 9.44 12.85 5.11
CA SER A 83 8.35 12.47 4.21
C SER A 83 8.48 13.12 2.83
N PHE A 84 8.95 14.36 2.75
CA PHE A 84 9.25 15.01 1.47
C PHE A 84 10.41 14.33 0.73
N GLN A 85 11.48 13.98 1.43
CA GLN A 85 12.61 13.24 0.82
C GLN A 85 12.16 11.90 0.25
N GLU A 86 11.32 11.16 0.97
CA GLU A 86 10.73 9.91 0.49
C GLU A 86 9.88 10.13 -0.77
N MET A 87 9.05 11.18 -0.78
CA MET A 87 8.24 11.56 -1.95
C MET A 87 9.10 11.86 -3.18
N VAL A 88 10.24 12.53 -3.01
CA VAL A 88 11.17 12.80 -4.13
C VAL A 88 11.71 11.48 -4.71
N GLN A 89 11.98 10.48 -3.87
CA GLN A 89 12.38 9.15 -4.37
C GLN A 89 11.28 8.48 -5.17
N VAL A 90 10.03 8.55 -4.70
CA VAL A 90 8.87 8.02 -5.42
C VAL A 90 8.71 8.74 -6.77
N ARG A 91 8.80 10.08 -6.80
CA ARG A 91 8.77 10.88 -8.03
C ARG A 91 9.86 10.42 -9.01
N ASN A 92 11.09 10.27 -8.54
CA ASN A 92 12.20 9.82 -9.39
C ASN A 92 11.95 8.40 -9.93
N ARG A 93 11.41 7.50 -9.11
CA ARG A 93 11.07 6.14 -9.55
C ARG A 93 9.98 6.14 -10.61
N LEU A 94 8.96 6.99 -10.49
CA LEU A 94 7.90 7.13 -11.48
C LEU A 94 8.40 7.71 -12.80
N VAL A 95 9.27 8.73 -12.75
CA VAL A 95 9.91 9.30 -13.94
C VAL A 95 10.75 8.23 -14.64
N ASN A 96 11.54 7.46 -13.89
CA ASN A 96 12.32 6.36 -14.44
C ASN A 96 11.43 5.28 -15.06
N ALA A 97 10.34 4.87 -14.38
CA ALA A 97 9.42 3.87 -14.91
C ALA A 97 8.76 4.34 -16.22
N TYR A 98 8.40 5.62 -16.33
CA TYR A 98 7.91 6.20 -17.57
C TYR A 98 8.98 6.18 -18.68
N GLN A 99 10.21 6.56 -18.33
CA GLN A 99 11.35 6.52 -19.25
C GLN A 99 11.67 5.09 -19.71
N ASP A 100 11.59 4.10 -18.84
CA ASP A 100 11.82 2.68 -19.13
C ASP A 100 10.76 2.15 -20.11
N ILE A 101 9.49 2.49 -19.92
CA ILE A 101 8.41 2.14 -20.86
C ILE A 101 8.65 2.79 -22.23
N MET A 102 9.10 4.04 -22.26
CA MET A 102 9.39 4.75 -23.50
C MET A 102 10.61 4.17 -24.24
N ASN A 103 11.58 3.62 -23.50
CA ASN A 103 12.78 3.00 -24.03
C ASN A 103 12.62 1.50 -24.34
N MET A 104 11.54 0.85 -23.87
CA MET A 104 11.13 -0.46 -24.38
C MET A 104 10.70 -0.30 -25.84
N GLN A 105 11.63 -0.60 -26.75
CA GLN A 105 11.33 -0.70 -28.18
C GLN A 105 10.26 -1.77 -28.41
N VAL A 106 9.32 -1.45 -29.30
CA VAL A 106 8.42 -2.41 -29.97
C VAL A 106 9.19 -3.49 -30.70
#